data_AF-A0A9D8TSD6-F1
#
_entry.id   AF-A0A9D8TSD6-F1
#
_cell.length_a   1.000
_cell.length_b   1.000
_cell.length_c   1.000
_cell.angle_alpha   90.00
_cell.angle_beta   90.00
_cell.angle_gamma   90.00
#
_symmetry.space_group_name_H-M   'P 1'
#
loop_
_entity.id
_entity.type
_entity.pdbx_description
1 polymer ?
#
loop_
_entity_poly.entity_id
_entity_poly.type
_entity_poly.pdbx_seq_one_letter_code
_entity_poly.pdbx_strand_id
1 'polypeptide(L)'
;MNWYLKCFRQYADFEGRARRKEFWMYSLFNFAIYAVLMLIAAAFYINGYPSMLMAVGGLASLYSLATLVPSLAVTFRRIHDTGRHGHMFFVWIIPIVGAIWFLIMLCQDSQPESNNWGKNPKEEDLKINEELATPNASTAGMNFKETVLKPLKQYADFKGRADKKEFWTFTFICTIITNALALIMTTASYFTYDTTWASIGYCVCAGFILATLAPSLAVSARRLHDIGQSGWMVLVSLIPVAGIIWLVRLLCKEGQAECNKWGSKPKKLPKQIISDDNEADAVTDDNSSVAEIPTEAVQI
;
A
#
# COMPACT_ATOMS: atom_id res chain seq x y z
N MET A 1 19.87 -34.11 0.72
CA MET A 1 20.44 -34.12 -0.64
C MET A 1 19.37 -34.18 -1.73
N ASN A 2 18.37 -35.08 -1.64
CA ASN A 2 17.34 -35.26 -2.68
C ASN A 2 16.62 -33.96 -3.11
N TRP A 3 16.32 -33.04 -2.19
CA TRP A 3 15.68 -31.75 -2.50
C TRP A 3 16.55 -30.81 -3.35
N TYR A 4 17.85 -30.80 -3.11
CA TYR A 4 18.78 -29.95 -3.85
C TYR A 4 18.89 -30.45 -5.29
N LEU A 5 19.14 -31.74 -5.49
CA LEU A 5 19.17 -32.36 -6.82
C LEU A 5 17.84 -32.25 -7.56
N LYS A 6 16.71 -32.31 -6.84
CA LYS A 6 15.38 -32.08 -7.43
C LYS A 6 15.27 -30.69 -8.06
N CYS A 7 15.77 -29.65 -7.40
CA CYS A 7 15.74 -28.29 -7.95
C CYS A 7 16.62 -28.15 -9.19
N PHE A 8 17.75 -28.87 -9.28
CA PHE A 8 18.57 -28.92 -10.50
C PHE A 8 17.93 -29.73 -11.62
N ARG A 9 17.15 -30.78 -11.31
CA ARG A 9 16.37 -31.50 -12.32
C ARG A 9 15.23 -30.65 -12.88
N GLN A 10 14.66 -29.79 -12.04
CA GLN A 10 13.58 -28.85 -12.38
C GLN A 10 14.12 -27.40 -12.49
N TYR A 11 15.33 -27.23 -13.02
CA TYR A 11 16.02 -25.94 -12.94
C TYR A 11 15.36 -24.84 -13.77
N ALA A 12 14.73 -25.18 -14.90
CA ALA A 12 14.01 -24.26 -15.78
C ALA A 12 12.50 -24.53 -15.78
N ASP A 13 12.00 -25.26 -14.79
CA ASP A 13 10.58 -25.55 -14.62
C ASP A 13 9.94 -24.47 -13.74
N PHE A 14 9.25 -23.53 -14.38
CA PHE A 14 8.52 -22.44 -13.73
C PHE A 14 7.05 -22.79 -13.49
N GLU A 15 6.59 -23.92 -14.02
CA GLU A 15 5.25 -24.42 -13.86
C GLU A 15 5.23 -25.40 -12.67
N GLY A 16 4.12 -25.46 -11.94
CA GLY A 16 4.01 -26.34 -10.77
C GLY A 16 4.29 -25.68 -9.42
N ARG A 17 4.40 -26.53 -8.39
CA ARG A 17 4.39 -26.17 -6.98
C ARG A 17 5.65 -26.68 -6.26
N ALA A 18 6.27 -25.83 -5.46
CA ALA A 18 7.39 -26.21 -4.59
C ALA A 18 6.97 -26.11 -3.13
N ARG A 19 7.08 -27.21 -2.39
CA ARG A 19 6.72 -27.26 -0.96
C ARG A 19 7.72 -26.46 -0.11
N ARG A 20 7.29 -26.04 1.08
CA ARG A 20 8.15 -25.34 2.07
C ARG A 20 9.49 -26.06 2.29
N LYS A 21 9.49 -27.37 2.57
CA LYS A 21 10.73 -28.13 2.79
C LYS A 21 11.65 -28.15 1.55
N GLU A 22 11.11 -28.19 0.34
CA GLU A 22 11.90 -28.18 -0.90
C GLU A 22 12.62 -26.85 -1.05
N PHE A 23 11.88 -25.75 -0.90
CA PHE A 23 12.42 -24.39 -0.97
C PHE A 23 13.49 -24.15 0.10
N TRP A 24 13.17 -24.39 1.38
CA TRP A 24 14.10 -24.06 2.48
C TRP A 24 15.33 -24.97 2.52
N MET A 25 15.20 -26.25 2.16
CA MET A 25 16.38 -27.12 2.07
C MET A 25 17.29 -26.68 0.92
N TYR A 26 16.74 -26.34 -0.25
CA TYR A 26 17.53 -25.80 -1.36
C TYR A 26 18.23 -24.50 -0.99
N SER A 27 17.52 -23.55 -0.37
CA SER A 27 18.09 -22.28 0.08
C SER A 27 19.18 -22.47 1.13
N LEU A 28 18.99 -23.40 2.07
CA LEU A 28 19.98 -23.72 3.10
C LEU A 28 21.25 -24.33 2.50
N PHE A 29 21.14 -25.26 1.55
CA PHE A 29 22.31 -25.83 0.86
C PHE A 29 23.07 -24.76 0.06
N ASN A 30 22.37 -23.88 -0.65
CA ASN A 30 23.01 -22.75 -1.33
C ASN A 30 23.74 -21.84 -0.34
N PHE A 31 23.08 -21.46 0.75
CA PHE A 31 23.69 -20.66 1.81
C PHE A 31 24.94 -21.33 2.38
N ALA A 32 24.90 -22.63 2.66
CA ALA A 32 26.04 -23.38 3.16
C ALA A 32 27.22 -23.39 2.17
N ILE A 33 26.97 -23.59 0.87
CA ILE A 33 28.01 -23.57 -0.16
C ILE A 33 28.64 -22.18 -0.26
N TYR A 34 27.83 -21.11 -0.28
CA TYR A 34 28.36 -19.74 -0.25
C TYR A 34 29.16 -19.45 1.02
N ALA A 35 28.66 -19.86 2.19
CA ALA A 35 29.36 -19.67 3.45
C ALA A 35 30.73 -20.37 3.43
N VAL A 36 30.82 -21.61 2.95
CA VAL A 36 32.09 -22.35 2.81
C VAL A 36 33.04 -21.63 1.86
N LEU A 37 32.57 -21.19 0.68
CA LEU A 37 33.41 -20.44 -0.27
C LEU A 37 33.94 -19.15 0.35
N MET A 38 33.10 -18.40 1.07
CA MET A 38 33.51 -17.17 1.75
C MET A 38 34.49 -17.43 2.90
N LEU A 39 34.32 -18.52 3.67
CA LEU A 39 35.25 -18.91 4.72
C LEU A 39 36.62 -19.31 4.16
N ILE A 40 36.65 -20.05 3.04
CA ILE A 40 37.89 -20.40 2.33
C ILE A 40 38.58 -19.12 1.83
N ALA A 41 37.84 -18.20 1.20
CA ALA A 41 38.37 -16.92 0.75
C ALA A 41 38.99 -16.11 1.89
N ALA A 42 38.27 -16.00 3.02
CA ALA A 42 38.74 -15.30 4.20
C ALA A 42 39.98 -15.96 4.81
N ALA A 43 40.03 -17.30 4.86
CA ALA A 43 41.18 -18.03 5.36
C ALA A 43 42.44 -17.75 4.53
N PHE A 44 42.35 -17.78 3.19
CA PHE A 44 43.48 -17.43 2.33
C PHE A 44 43.95 -15.98 2.54
N TYR A 45 43.00 -15.05 2.67
CA TYR A 45 43.31 -13.64 2.92
C TYR A 45 44.09 -13.44 4.22
N ILE A 46 43.64 -14.06 5.32
CA ILE A 46 44.28 -13.96 6.65
C ILE A 46 45.68 -14.59 6.64
N ASN A 47 45.90 -15.64 5.84
CA ASN A 47 47.19 -16.31 5.71
C ASN A 47 48.16 -15.61 4.72
N GLY A 48 47.86 -14.40 4.27
CA GLY A 48 48.76 -13.61 3.43
C GLY A 48 48.69 -13.92 1.93
N TYR A 49 47.61 -14.56 1.46
CA TYR A 49 47.38 -14.84 0.04
C TYR A 49 46.18 -14.03 -0.51
N PRO A 50 46.28 -12.68 -0.59
CA PRO A 50 45.14 -11.84 -0.99
C PRO A 50 44.68 -12.07 -2.43
N SER A 51 45.56 -12.52 -3.33
CA SER A 51 45.21 -12.85 -4.72
C SER A 51 44.21 -14.03 -4.82
N MET A 52 44.17 -14.92 -3.83
CA MET A 52 43.22 -16.04 -3.78
C MET A 52 41.77 -15.59 -3.57
N LEU A 53 41.54 -14.37 -3.06
CA LEU A 53 40.19 -13.79 -2.95
C LEU A 53 39.53 -13.67 -4.32
N MET A 54 40.28 -13.25 -5.34
CA MET A 54 39.77 -13.14 -6.71
C MET A 54 39.47 -14.51 -7.32
N ALA A 55 40.33 -15.50 -7.07
CA ALA A 55 40.14 -16.86 -7.57
C ALA A 55 38.91 -17.53 -6.94
N VAL A 56 38.78 -17.48 -5.60
CA VAL A 56 37.63 -18.04 -4.88
C VAL A 56 36.35 -17.24 -5.18
N GLY A 57 36.45 -15.92 -5.31
CA GLY A 57 35.35 -15.05 -5.74
C GLY A 57 34.88 -15.36 -7.17
N GLY A 58 35.79 -15.70 -8.08
CA GLY A 58 35.47 -16.18 -9.43
C GLY A 58 34.69 -17.49 -9.39
N LEU A 59 35.13 -18.46 -8.59
CA LEU A 59 34.39 -19.72 -8.39
C LEU A 59 33.00 -19.49 -7.79
N ALA A 60 32.89 -18.61 -6.79
CA ALA A 60 31.60 -18.24 -6.21
C ALA A 60 30.67 -17.57 -7.24
N SER A 61 31.23 -16.78 -8.16
CA SER A 61 30.48 -16.15 -9.25
C SER A 61 30.00 -17.16 -10.29
N LEU A 62 30.81 -18.16 -10.63
CA LEU A 62 30.38 -19.24 -11.51
C LEU A 62 29.27 -20.08 -10.88
N TYR A 63 29.40 -20.39 -9.59
CA TYR A 63 28.37 -21.08 -8.84
C TYR A 63 27.07 -20.25 -8.75
N SER A 64 27.17 -18.93 -8.58
CA SER A 64 25.99 -18.06 -8.54
C SER A 64 25.24 -18.03 -9.85
N LEU A 65 25.96 -17.97 -10.97
CA LEU A 65 25.36 -18.07 -12.29
C LEU A 65 24.70 -19.45 -12.52
N ALA A 66 25.35 -20.54 -12.12
CA ALA A 66 24.80 -21.88 -12.24
C ALA A 66 23.52 -22.08 -11.41
N THR A 67 23.43 -21.43 -10.25
CA THR A 67 22.28 -21.54 -9.34
C THR A 67 21.21 -20.49 -9.56
N LEU A 68 21.44 -19.49 -10.39
CA LEU A 68 20.52 -18.38 -10.64
C LEU A 68 19.16 -18.89 -11.16
N VAL A 69 19.17 -19.66 -12.25
CA VAL A 69 17.95 -20.16 -12.89
C VAL A 69 17.18 -21.12 -11.97
N PRO A 70 17.81 -22.15 -11.36
CA PRO A 70 17.11 -23.01 -10.40
C PRO A 70 16.56 -22.24 -9.18
N SER A 71 17.25 -21.20 -8.71
CA SER A 71 16.77 -20.36 -7.60
C SER A 71 15.53 -19.55 -7.98
N LEU A 72 15.48 -19.02 -9.20
CA LEU A 72 14.28 -18.35 -9.72
C LEU A 72 13.14 -19.36 -9.90
N ALA A 73 13.41 -20.50 -10.53
CA ALA A 73 12.40 -21.53 -10.78
C ALA A 73 11.74 -22.05 -9.48
N VAL A 74 12.53 -22.40 -8.46
CA VAL A 74 11.98 -22.86 -7.18
C VAL A 74 11.21 -21.75 -6.45
N THR A 75 11.63 -20.49 -6.61
CA THR A 75 10.93 -19.34 -6.01
C THR A 75 9.56 -19.13 -6.67
N PHE A 76 9.48 -19.18 -8.00
CA PHE A 76 8.22 -19.07 -8.72
C PHE A 76 7.27 -20.22 -8.38
N ARG A 77 7.77 -21.47 -8.38
CA ARG A 77 6.99 -22.64 -7.95
C ARG A 77 6.53 -22.53 -6.49
N ARG A 78 7.29 -21.87 -5.62
CA ARG A 78 6.90 -21.64 -4.23
C ARG A 78 5.81 -20.57 -4.10
N ILE A 79 5.88 -19.51 -4.91
CA ILE A 79 4.82 -18.49 -4.98
C ILE A 79 3.52 -19.14 -5.47
N HIS A 80 3.60 -19.96 -6.53
CA HIS A 80 2.47 -20.72 -7.06
C HIS A 80 1.84 -21.67 -6.03
N ASP A 81 2.65 -22.25 -5.14
CA ASP A 81 2.17 -23.12 -4.06
C ASP A 81 1.29 -22.40 -3.01
N THR A 82 1.42 -21.07 -2.90
CA THR A 82 0.53 -20.22 -2.07
C THR A 82 -0.72 -19.73 -2.82
N GLY A 83 -0.94 -20.19 -4.05
CA GLY A 83 -2.07 -19.80 -4.91
C GLY A 83 -1.93 -18.41 -5.52
N ARG A 84 -0.70 -17.88 -5.59
CA ARG A 84 -0.41 -16.55 -6.11
C ARG A 84 0.32 -16.64 -7.45
N HIS A 85 0.13 -15.64 -8.30
CA HIS A 85 0.81 -15.55 -9.58
C HIS A 85 2.29 -15.13 -9.43
N GLY A 86 3.15 -15.59 -10.34
CA GLY A 86 4.60 -15.33 -10.32
C GLY A 86 5.04 -13.85 -10.32
N HIS A 87 4.18 -12.92 -10.77
CA HIS A 87 4.49 -11.47 -10.68
C HIS A 87 4.65 -10.98 -9.24
N MET A 88 4.14 -11.72 -8.24
CA MET A 88 4.38 -11.42 -6.82
C MET A 88 5.85 -11.57 -6.42
N PHE A 89 6.70 -12.14 -7.29
CA PHE A 89 8.14 -12.08 -7.14
C PHE A 89 8.60 -10.62 -6.99
N PHE A 90 8.17 -9.72 -7.87
CA PHE A 90 8.65 -8.32 -7.92
C PHE A 90 8.33 -7.48 -6.67
N VAL A 91 7.51 -7.97 -5.74
CA VAL A 91 7.26 -7.30 -4.46
C VAL A 91 8.55 -7.13 -3.65
N TRP A 92 9.53 -8.02 -3.84
CA TRP A 92 10.83 -7.91 -3.16
C TRP A 92 11.61 -6.63 -3.50
N ILE A 93 11.29 -5.97 -4.62
CA ILE A 93 11.91 -4.69 -5.05
C ILE A 93 11.54 -3.54 -4.10
N ILE A 94 10.42 -3.64 -3.38
CA ILE A 94 10.01 -2.62 -2.41
C ILE A 94 10.92 -2.73 -1.18
N PRO A 95 11.74 -1.71 -0.85
CA PRO A 95 12.69 -1.79 0.25
C PRO A 95 12.01 -2.07 1.59
N ILE A 96 12.65 -2.93 2.39
CA ILE A 96 12.25 -3.31 3.77
C ILE A 96 10.90 -4.03 3.83
N VAL A 97 9.80 -3.37 3.51
CA VAL A 97 8.44 -3.92 3.59
C VAL A 97 8.24 -5.04 2.58
N GLY A 98 8.71 -4.86 1.35
CA GLY A 98 8.64 -5.88 0.31
C GLY A 98 9.42 -7.13 0.69
N ALA A 99 10.64 -6.96 1.21
CA ALA A 99 11.47 -8.06 1.68
C ALA A 99 10.83 -8.84 2.86
N ILE A 100 10.32 -8.14 3.87
CA ILE A 100 9.64 -8.76 5.02
C ILE A 100 8.39 -9.51 4.57
N TRP A 101 7.54 -8.88 3.76
CA TRP A 101 6.33 -9.50 3.26
C TRP A 101 6.62 -10.71 2.35
N PHE A 102 7.63 -10.60 1.49
CA PHE A 102 8.07 -11.68 0.62
C PHE A 102 8.57 -12.88 1.43
N LEU A 103 9.32 -12.63 2.50
CA LEU A 103 9.77 -13.67 3.43
C LEU A 103 8.61 -14.33 4.15
N ILE A 104 7.63 -13.56 4.64
CA ILE A 104 6.40 -14.10 5.24
C ILE A 104 5.69 -15.01 4.23
N MET A 105 5.55 -14.59 2.98
CA MET A 105 4.93 -15.39 1.92
C MET A 105 5.68 -16.71 1.65
N LEU A 106 7.02 -16.68 1.59
CA LEU A 106 7.83 -17.90 1.45
C LEU A 106 7.66 -18.85 2.64
N CYS A 107 7.32 -18.32 3.82
CA CYS A 107 7.02 -19.08 5.04
C CYS A 107 5.57 -19.58 5.15
N GLN A 108 4.60 -19.12 4.33
CA GLN A 108 3.19 -19.52 4.46
C GLN A 108 2.96 -21.01 4.21
N ASP A 109 1.82 -21.58 4.61
CA ASP A 109 1.50 -22.98 4.24
C ASP A 109 0.98 -23.07 2.80
N SER A 110 1.19 -24.25 2.19
CA SER A 110 0.64 -24.60 0.88
C SER A 110 -0.90 -24.58 0.94
N GLN A 111 -1.56 -24.15 -0.13
CA GLN A 111 -3.02 -24.27 -0.21
C GLN A 111 -3.43 -25.76 -0.11
N PRO A 112 -4.41 -26.10 0.75
CA PRO A 112 -4.80 -27.49 1.01
C PRO A 112 -5.39 -28.16 -0.22
N GLU A 113 -6.13 -27.41 -1.03
CA GLU A 113 -6.75 -27.88 -2.27
C GLU A 113 -5.80 -27.79 -3.47
N SER A 114 -6.17 -28.47 -4.56
CA SER A 114 -5.56 -28.27 -5.87
C SER A 114 -5.79 -26.83 -6.33
N ASN A 115 -4.75 -26.18 -6.83
CA ASN A 115 -4.84 -24.83 -7.38
C ASN A 115 -4.52 -24.84 -8.88
N ASN A 116 -4.55 -23.66 -9.52
CA ASN A 116 -4.29 -23.49 -10.95
C ASN A 116 -2.90 -23.99 -11.41
N TRP A 117 -2.01 -24.33 -10.47
CA TRP A 117 -0.64 -24.78 -10.71
C TRP A 117 -0.41 -26.25 -10.33
N GLY A 118 -1.47 -27.00 -9.99
CA GLY A 118 -1.42 -28.45 -9.80
C GLY A 118 -1.88 -28.92 -8.41
N LYS A 119 -1.87 -30.26 -8.26
CA LYS A 119 -2.29 -30.95 -7.04
C LYS A 119 -1.38 -30.61 -5.85
N ASN A 120 -1.94 -30.63 -4.66
CA ASN A 120 -1.19 -30.36 -3.45
C ASN A 120 -0.17 -31.48 -3.19
N PRO A 121 1.13 -31.20 -3.09
CA PRO A 121 2.14 -32.22 -2.80
C PRO A 121 1.97 -32.89 -1.42
N LYS A 122 1.09 -32.37 -0.55
CA LYS A 122 0.75 -32.97 0.76
C LYS A 122 -0.30 -34.08 0.66
N GLU A 123 -1.08 -34.20 -0.42
CA GLU A 123 -2.16 -35.21 -0.55
C GLU A 123 -1.64 -36.67 -0.54
N GLU A 124 -0.38 -36.90 -0.94
CA GLU A 124 0.25 -38.23 -0.92
C GLU A 124 0.56 -38.71 0.51
N ASP A 125 0.82 -37.78 1.44
CA ASP A 125 1.16 -38.06 2.84
C ASP A 125 -0.09 -38.09 3.76
N LEU A 126 -1.25 -37.61 3.29
CA LEU A 126 -2.46 -37.39 4.09
C LEU A 126 -3.41 -38.61 4.18
N LYS A 127 -3.25 -39.63 3.31
CA LYS A 127 -4.07 -40.85 3.35
C LYS A 127 -3.91 -41.71 4.61
N ILE A 128 -3.01 -41.35 5.53
CA ILE A 128 -2.72 -42.12 6.75
C ILE A 128 -3.33 -41.50 8.02
N ASN A 129 -3.74 -40.22 8.02
CA ASN A 129 -4.06 -39.50 9.27
C ASN A 129 -5.43 -38.78 9.29
N GLU A 130 -6.32 -39.08 8.35
CA GLU A 130 -7.59 -38.36 8.16
C GLU A 130 -8.80 -39.25 8.47
N GLU A 131 -8.85 -39.88 9.66
CA GLU A 131 -10.06 -40.57 10.15
C GLU A 131 -10.57 -40.04 11.51
N LEU A 132 -10.11 -38.88 11.99
CA LEU A 132 -10.66 -38.30 13.24
C LEU A 132 -10.65 -36.76 13.22
N ALA A 133 -11.77 -36.16 12.80
CA ALA A 133 -12.48 -35.10 13.53
C ALA A 133 -13.44 -34.30 12.61
N THR A 134 -14.74 -34.40 12.90
CA THR A 134 -15.85 -33.61 12.32
C THR A 134 -16.13 -32.33 13.13
N PRO A 135 -16.89 -31.37 12.57
CA PRO A 135 -16.98 -29.99 13.04
C PRO A 135 -18.11 -29.74 14.04
N ASN A 136 -18.13 -28.59 14.72
CA ASN A 136 -19.38 -28.00 15.24
C ASN A 136 -19.28 -26.49 15.58
N ALA A 137 -20.48 -25.90 15.64
CA ALA A 137 -20.83 -24.50 15.40
C ALA A 137 -20.96 -23.58 16.64
N SER A 138 -21.22 -22.30 16.33
CA SER A 138 -22.15 -21.36 17.00
C SER A 138 -21.67 -20.39 18.13
N THR A 139 -21.79 -19.09 17.79
CA THR A 139 -22.18 -17.84 18.52
C THR A 139 -21.88 -17.60 20.01
N ALA A 140 -21.42 -16.38 20.33
CA ALA A 140 -22.14 -15.36 21.14
C ALA A 140 -21.25 -14.16 21.56
N GLY A 141 -21.85 -12.96 21.72
CA GLY A 141 -21.49 -12.03 22.80
C GLY A 141 -20.85 -10.67 22.44
N MET A 142 -21.61 -9.58 22.68
CA MET A 142 -21.28 -8.15 22.54
C MET A 142 -20.11 -7.65 23.42
N ASN A 143 -19.53 -6.48 23.11
CA ASN A 143 -18.80 -5.70 24.12
C ASN A 143 -19.01 -4.16 24.03
N PHE A 144 -19.41 -3.60 25.17
CA PHE A 144 -19.84 -2.23 25.52
C PHE A 144 -18.74 -1.14 25.40
N LYS A 145 -17.54 -1.49 24.93
CA LYS A 145 -16.40 -0.56 24.75
C LYS A 145 -16.50 0.31 23.48
N GLU A 146 -17.47 0.06 22.60
CA GLU A 146 -17.55 0.73 21.29
C GLU A 146 -18.28 2.08 21.29
N THR A 147 -18.98 2.45 22.38
CA THR A 147 -19.86 3.64 22.39
C THR A 147 -19.19 4.91 22.95
N VAL A 148 -18.11 4.79 23.74
CA VAL A 148 -17.48 5.97 24.39
C VAL A 148 -16.26 6.51 23.63
N LEU A 149 -15.66 5.70 22.74
CA LEU A 149 -14.45 6.04 21.97
C LEU A 149 -14.72 6.63 20.57
N LYS A 150 -15.98 6.94 20.25
CA LYS A 150 -16.40 7.31 18.90
C LYS A 150 -15.78 8.62 18.36
N PRO A 151 -15.54 9.68 19.16
CA PRO A 151 -14.91 10.91 18.66
C PRO A 151 -13.40 10.79 18.39
N LEU A 152 -12.68 9.93 19.11
CA LEU A 152 -11.23 9.71 18.93
C LEU A 152 -10.91 8.70 17.82
N LYS A 153 -11.88 7.88 17.41
CA LYS A 153 -11.71 6.80 16.41
C LYS A 153 -11.76 7.26 14.94
N GLN A 154 -12.09 8.51 14.64
CA GLN A 154 -12.19 9.01 13.26
C GLN A 154 -10.89 9.62 12.70
N TYR A 155 -9.75 9.38 13.35
CA TYR A 155 -8.45 9.90 12.91
C TYR A 155 -7.77 9.03 11.83
N ALA A 156 -8.18 7.77 11.67
CA ALA A 156 -7.60 6.81 10.71
C ALA A 156 -8.66 5.81 10.20
N ASP A 157 -9.81 6.30 9.73
CA ASP A 157 -10.81 5.42 9.11
C ASP A 157 -10.43 5.09 7.66
N PHE A 158 -10.16 3.81 7.41
CA PHE A 158 -9.82 3.27 6.09
C PHE A 158 -11.06 2.80 5.31
N LYS A 159 -12.24 2.80 5.94
CA LYS A 159 -13.49 2.35 5.30
C LYS A 159 -14.15 3.50 4.55
N GLY A 160 -14.81 3.17 3.44
CA GLY A 160 -15.51 4.14 2.62
C GLY A 160 -14.68 4.69 1.45
N ARG A 161 -15.23 5.75 0.84
CA ARG A 161 -14.74 6.41 -0.38
C ARG A 161 -14.43 7.87 -0.07
N ALA A 162 -13.35 8.40 -0.62
CA ALA A 162 -12.99 9.82 -0.52
C ALA A 162 -13.08 10.48 -1.88
N ASP A 163 -13.74 11.65 -1.92
CA ASP A 163 -13.85 12.45 -3.13
C ASP A 163 -12.51 13.11 -3.48
N LYS A 164 -12.33 13.46 -4.75
CA LYS A 164 -11.14 14.17 -5.24
C LYS A 164 -10.84 15.44 -4.43
N LYS A 165 -11.89 16.21 -4.11
CA LYS A 165 -11.76 17.47 -3.37
C LYS A 165 -11.30 17.24 -1.93
N GLU A 166 -11.86 16.25 -1.24
CA GLU A 166 -11.45 15.87 0.12
C GLU A 166 -9.97 15.46 0.14
N PHE A 167 -9.58 14.60 -0.81
CA PHE A 167 -8.20 14.14 -0.96
C PHE A 167 -7.21 15.29 -1.19
N TRP A 168 -7.43 16.10 -2.25
CA TRP A 168 -6.48 17.15 -2.61
C TRP A 168 -6.42 18.26 -1.55
N THR A 169 -7.55 18.70 -0.99
CA THR A 169 -7.54 19.73 0.06
C THR A 169 -6.75 19.28 1.28
N PHE A 170 -6.93 18.03 1.73
CA PHE A 170 -6.15 17.47 2.83
C PHE A 170 -4.64 17.44 2.50
N THR A 171 -4.27 16.88 1.35
CA THR A 171 -2.87 16.77 0.93
C THR A 171 -2.20 18.14 0.79
N PHE A 172 -2.87 19.12 0.20
CA PHE A 172 -2.34 20.48 0.05
C PHE A 172 -2.15 21.17 1.41
N ILE A 173 -3.11 21.10 2.33
CA ILE A 173 -3.00 21.70 3.66
C ILE A 173 -1.81 21.10 4.43
N CYS A 174 -1.70 19.77 4.49
CA CYS A 174 -0.59 19.11 5.15
C CYS A 174 0.76 19.48 4.52
N THR A 175 0.82 19.60 3.19
CA THR A 175 2.04 19.99 2.47
C THR A 175 2.44 21.44 2.77
N ILE A 176 1.48 22.36 2.78
CA ILE A 176 1.72 23.78 3.09
C ILE A 176 2.23 23.93 4.53
N ILE A 177 1.57 23.29 5.49
CA ILE A 177 1.97 23.36 6.91
C ILE A 177 3.39 22.82 7.08
N THR A 178 3.72 21.68 6.47
CA THR A 178 5.06 21.08 6.55
C THR A 178 6.12 22.00 5.95
N ASN A 179 5.87 22.59 4.78
CA ASN A 179 6.81 23.51 4.13
C ASN A 179 6.94 24.84 4.89
N ALA A 180 5.87 25.37 5.46
CA ALA A 180 5.90 26.57 6.29
C ALA A 180 6.72 26.35 7.57
N LEU A 181 6.52 25.20 8.25
CA LEU A 181 7.34 24.81 9.41
C LEU A 181 8.81 24.69 9.03
N ALA A 182 9.14 23.99 7.94
CA ALA A 182 10.52 23.86 7.47
C ALA A 182 11.16 25.20 7.11
N LEU A 183 10.41 26.10 6.48
CA LEU A 183 10.88 27.44 6.10
C LEU A 183 11.21 28.29 7.33
N ILE A 184 10.31 28.37 8.32
CA ILE A 184 10.52 29.14 9.55
C ILE A 184 11.77 28.68 10.30
N MET A 185 12.00 27.37 10.37
CA MET A 185 13.13 26.80 11.10
C MET A 185 14.46 27.03 10.38
N THR A 186 14.45 26.96 9.04
CA THR A 186 15.63 27.22 8.22
C THR A 186 16.01 28.71 8.25
N THR A 187 15.04 29.62 8.18
CA THR A 187 15.31 31.06 8.29
C THR A 187 15.79 31.46 9.69
N ALA A 188 15.24 30.85 10.74
CA ALA A 188 15.71 31.06 12.11
C ALA A 188 17.18 30.61 12.30
N SER A 189 17.56 29.46 11.73
CA SER A 189 18.95 28.98 11.77
C SER A 189 19.89 29.91 10.99
N TYR A 190 19.46 30.40 9.82
CA TYR A 190 20.23 31.35 9.03
C TYR A 190 20.44 32.69 9.75
N PHE A 191 19.41 33.20 10.44
CA PHE A 191 19.48 34.47 11.15
C PHE A 191 20.35 34.42 12.41
N THR A 192 20.36 33.29 13.12
CA THR A 192 21.07 33.12 14.39
C THR A 192 22.50 32.60 14.22
N TYR A 193 22.88 32.18 13.01
CA TYR A 193 24.12 31.43 12.74
C TYR A 193 24.30 30.21 13.66
N ASP A 194 23.19 29.66 14.17
CA ASP A 194 23.16 28.51 15.08
C ASP A 194 22.36 27.35 14.43
N THR A 195 23.00 26.19 14.36
CA THR A 195 22.42 24.95 13.81
C THR A 195 21.38 24.30 14.73
N THR A 196 21.27 24.75 15.98
CA THR A 196 20.31 24.22 16.97
C THR A 196 18.86 24.40 16.51
N TRP A 197 18.53 25.54 15.92
CA TRP A 197 17.18 25.82 15.39
C TRP A 197 16.79 24.91 14.23
N ALA A 198 17.74 24.57 13.36
CA ALA A 198 17.51 23.60 12.29
C ALA A 198 17.21 22.21 12.87
N SER A 199 18.00 21.77 13.85
CA SER A 199 17.81 20.46 14.52
C SER A 199 16.46 20.35 15.22
N ILE A 200 16.04 21.37 15.97
CA ILE A 200 14.71 21.42 16.60
C ILE A 200 13.61 21.41 15.53
N GLY A 201 13.81 22.16 14.44
CA GLY A 201 12.88 22.21 13.32
C GLY A 201 12.67 20.86 12.65
N TYR A 202 13.73 20.10 12.40
CA TYR A 202 13.62 18.76 11.84
C TYR A 202 12.86 17.81 12.76
N CYS A 203 13.07 17.88 14.07
CA CYS A 203 12.32 17.08 15.05
C CYS A 203 10.82 17.42 15.05
N VAL A 204 10.47 18.72 14.98
CA VAL A 204 9.07 19.18 14.89
C VAL A 204 8.43 18.72 13.58
N CYS A 205 9.14 18.85 12.45
CA CYS A 205 8.67 18.38 11.15
C CYS A 205 8.47 16.87 11.14
N ALA A 206 9.41 16.10 11.70
CA ALA A 206 9.30 14.66 11.83
C ALA A 206 8.08 14.26 12.67
N GLY A 207 7.84 14.93 13.80
CA GLY A 207 6.66 14.73 14.62
C GLY A 207 5.36 15.01 13.87
N PHE A 208 5.30 16.10 13.10
CA PHE A 208 4.13 16.43 12.28
C PHE A 208 3.89 15.42 11.15
N ILE A 209 4.94 14.97 10.47
CA ILE A 209 4.86 13.93 9.45
C ILE A 209 4.33 12.63 10.06
N LEU A 210 4.84 12.22 11.22
CA LEU A 210 4.38 11.02 11.91
C LEU A 210 2.92 11.13 12.34
N ALA A 211 2.50 12.28 12.87
CA ALA A 211 1.11 12.53 13.25
C ALA A 211 0.17 12.45 12.04
N THR A 212 0.57 13.02 10.90
CA THR A 212 -0.24 13.07 9.68
C THR A 212 -0.10 11.83 8.80
N LEU A 213 0.81 10.91 9.10
CA LEU A 213 1.05 9.70 8.30
C LEU A 213 -0.20 8.81 8.25
N ALA A 214 -0.78 8.49 9.40
CA ALA A 214 -1.97 7.65 9.49
C ALA A 214 -3.18 8.24 8.73
N PRO A 215 -3.55 9.52 8.91
CA PRO A 215 -4.65 10.10 8.13
C PRO A 215 -4.31 10.23 6.64
N SER A 216 -3.04 10.47 6.27
CA SER A 216 -2.61 10.51 4.87
C SER A 216 -2.79 9.15 4.18
N LEU A 217 -2.41 8.07 4.86
CA LEU A 217 -2.61 6.70 4.35
C LEU A 217 -4.10 6.35 4.27
N ALA A 218 -4.90 6.77 5.26
CA ALA A 218 -6.34 6.52 5.29
C ALA A 218 -7.08 7.24 4.16
N VAL A 219 -6.82 8.52 3.95
CA VAL A 219 -7.39 9.33 2.86
C VAL A 219 -6.95 8.80 1.49
N SER A 220 -5.70 8.38 1.35
CA SER A 220 -5.19 7.78 0.11
C SER A 220 -5.85 6.43 -0.21
N ALA A 221 -6.04 5.57 0.81
CA ALA A 221 -6.74 4.30 0.64
C ALA A 221 -8.21 4.49 0.26
N ARG A 222 -8.94 5.40 0.95
CA ARG A 222 -10.33 5.75 0.62
C ARG A 222 -10.46 6.36 -0.79
N ARG A 223 -9.45 7.10 -1.25
CA ARG A 223 -9.41 7.66 -2.61
C ARG A 223 -9.21 6.56 -3.66
N LEU A 224 -8.37 5.57 -3.40
CA LEU A 224 -8.19 4.41 -4.29
C LEU A 224 -9.43 3.52 -4.35
N HIS A 225 -10.12 3.36 -3.21
CA HIS A 225 -11.42 2.68 -3.15
C HIS A 225 -12.47 3.35 -4.03
N ASP A 226 -12.45 4.68 -4.14
CA ASP A 226 -13.36 5.43 -5.00
C ASP A 226 -13.14 5.15 -6.50
N ILE A 227 -11.93 4.74 -6.88
CA ILE A 227 -11.56 4.34 -8.26
C ILE A 227 -11.80 2.83 -8.47
N GLY A 228 -12.27 2.10 -7.45
CA GLY A 228 -12.47 0.65 -7.47
C GLY A 228 -11.19 -0.18 -7.28
N GLN A 229 -10.10 0.47 -6.88
CA GLN A 229 -8.81 -0.17 -6.60
C GLN A 229 -8.67 -0.52 -5.12
N SER A 230 -7.75 -1.41 -4.77
CA SER A 230 -7.47 -1.74 -3.37
C SER A 230 -6.64 -0.65 -2.69
N GLY A 231 -6.92 -0.36 -1.41
CA GLY A 231 -6.12 0.61 -0.63
C GLY A 231 -4.64 0.22 -0.49
N TRP A 232 -4.30 -1.05 -0.70
CA TRP A 232 -2.91 -1.52 -0.77
C TRP A 232 -2.10 -0.89 -1.91
N MET A 233 -2.76 -0.35 -2.94
CA MET A 233 -2.05 0.37 -4.00
C MET A 233 -1.34 1.63 -3.50
N VAL A 234 -1.64 2.16 -2.30
CA VAL A 234 -0.85 3.24 -1.68
C VAL A 234 0.62 2.85 -1.53
N LEU A 235 0.94 1.56 -1.32
CA LEU A 235 2.32 1.09 -1.18
C LEU A 235 3.16 1.25 -2.45
N VAL A 236 2.53 1.45 -3.61
CA VAL A 236 3.27 1.78 -4.85
C VAL A 236 4.04 3.10 -4.70
N SER A 237 3.62 3.99 -3.79
CA SER A 237 4.36 5.22 -3.45
C SER A 237 5.75 4.96 -2.85
N LEU A 238 6.01 3.75 -2.34
CA LEU A 238 7.33 3.34 -1.83
C LEU A 238 8.36 3.13 -2.94
N ILE A 239 7.94 3.06 -4.20
CA ILE A 239 8.84 3.05 -5.36
C ILE A 239 9.14 4.52 -5.70
N PRO A 240 10.38 5.00 -5.48
CA PRO A 240 10.73 6.40 -5.70
C PRO A 240 10.47 6.82 -7.15
N VAL A 241 9.98 8.05 -7.32
CA VAL A 241 9.73 8.69 -8.62
C VAL A 241 8.64 7.99 -9.45
N ALA A 242 8.90 6.81 -10.01
CA ALA A 242 7.98 6.10 -10.90
C ALA A 242 6.67 5.71 -10.19
N GLY A 243 6.76 5.20 -8.96
CA GLY A 243 5.59 4.82 -8.17
C GLY A 243 4.74 6.02 -7.79
N ILE A 244 5.39 7.12 -7.38
CA ILE A 244 4.72 8.38 -7.04
C ILE A 244 4.00 8.97 -8.26
N ILE A 245 4.67 9.08 -9.42
CA ILE A 245 4.07 9.63 -10.65
C ILE A 245 2.87 8.80 -11.09
N TRP A 246 2.99 7.47 -11.06
CA TRP A 246 1.90 6.57 -11.41
C TRP A 246 0.73 6.68 -10.43
N LEU A 247 1.00 6.74 -9.12
CA LEU A 247 -0.01 6.86 -8.08
C LEU A 247 -0.75 8.20 -8.19
N VAL A 248 -0.04 9.31 -8.42
CA VAL A 248 -0.64 10.63 -8.65
C VAL A 248 -1.57 10.59 -9.86
N ARG A 249 -1.15 9.99 -10.99
CA ARG A 249 -2.01 9.81 -12.16
C ARG A 249 -3.28 9.04 -11.82
N LEU A 250 -3.17 8.00 -10.99
CA LEU A 250 -4.30 7.20 -10.55
C LEU A 250 -5.26 8.01 -9.66
N LEU A 251 -4.73 8.73 -8.66
CA LEU A 251 -5.51 9.54 -7.73
C LEU A 251 -6.26 10.70 -8.41
N CYS A 252 -5.74 11.20 -9.55
CA CYS A 252 -6.40 12.20 -10.40
C CYS A 252 -7.62 11.69 -11.19
N LYS A 253 -7.74 10.37 -11.43
CA LYS A 253 -8.85 9.78 -12.24
C LYS A 253 -10.22 10.05 -11.64
N GLU A 254 -11.27 10.06 -12.45
CA GLU A 254 -12.64 10.12 -11.93
C GLU A 254 -13.01 8.87 -11.13
N GLY A 255 -13.72 9.10 -10.02
CA GLY A 255 -14.31 8.04 -9.23
C GLY A 255 -15.42 7.33 -9.98
N GLN A 256 -15.71 6.09 -9.60
CA GLN A 256 -16.80 5.34 -10.20
C GLN A 256 -18.15 6.02 -9.89
N ALA A 257 -19.00 6.20 -10.90
CA ALA A 257 -20.31 6.84 -10.71
C ALA A 257 -21.27 5.96 -9.89
N GLU A 258 -21.12 4.64 -9.99
CA GLU A 258 -21.95 3.64 -9.33
C GLU A 258 -21.42 3.27 -7.94
N CYS A 259 -22.30 2.65 -7.13
CA CYS A 259 -21.90 2.05 -5.86
C CYS A 259 -20.94 0.88 -6.12
N ASN A 260 -19.86 0.81 -5.35
CA ASN A 260 -18.90 -0.28 -5.44
C ASN A 260 -18.77 -0.98 -4.07
N LYS A 261 -17.94 -2.04 -3.99
CA LYS A 261 -17.82 -2.88 -2.79
C LYS A 261 -17.28 -2.15 -1.53
N TRP A 262 -16.93 -0.87 -1.66
CA TRP A 262 -16.40 -0.01 -0.59
C TRP A 262 -17.39 1.09 -0.17
N GLY A 263 -18.52 1.25 -0.85
CA GLY A 263 -19.60 2.14 -0.44
C GLY A 263 -20.25 2.92 -1.58
N SER A 264 -21.27 3.69 -1.22
CA SER A 264 -21.93 4.64 -2.10
C SER A 264 -21.04 5.84 -2.41
N LYS A 265 -21.31 6.49 -3.55
CA LYS A 265 -20.61 7.70 -3.97
C LYS A 265 -20.67 8.77 -2.86
N PRO A 266 -19.55 9.44 -2.52
CA PRO A 266 -19.59 10.56 -1.59
C PRO A 266 -20.55 11.64 -2.13
N LYS A 267 -21.48 12.11 -1.29
CA LYS A 267 -22.48 13.10 -1.72
C LYS A 267 -21.78 14.40 -2.11
N LYS A 268 -22.03 14.89 -3.33
CA LYS A 268 -21.88 16.33 -3.60
C LYS A 268 -22.84 17.04 -2.63
N LEU A 269 -22.30 17.89 -1.75
CA LEU A 269 -23.15 18.86 -1.04
C LEU A 269 -24.04 19.55 -2.09
N PRO A 270 -25.37 19.54 -1.94
CA PRO A 270 -26.23 20.17 -2.92
C PRO A 270 -25.79 21.62 -3.05
N LYS A 271 -25.47 22.04 -4.28
CA LYS A 271 -25.53 23.45 -4.65
C LYS A 271 -26.94 23.86 -4.26
N GLN A 272 -27.10 24.72 -3.26
CA GLN A 272 -28.36 25.42 -3.09
C GLN A 272 -28.69 26.00 -4.46
N ILE A 273 -29.82 25.58 -4.98
CA ILE A 273 -30.47 26.23 -6.10
C ILE A 273 -30.84 27.61 -5.53
N ILE A 274 -29.94 28.57 -5.67
CA ILE A 274 -30.37 29.95 -5.78
C ILE A 274 -30.99 29.97 -7.17
N SER A 275 -32.31 29.87 -7.18
CA SER A 275 -33.13 30.15 -8.33
C SER A 275 -32.87 31.60 -8.70
N ASP A 276 -32.03 31.84 -9.70
CA ASP A 276 -32.05 33.08 -10.49
C ASP A 276 -33.26 33.04 -11.44
N ASP A 277 -34.44 32.75 -10.89
CA ASP A 277 -35.73 32.92 -11.55
C ASP A 277 -36.33 34.20 -10.99
N ASN A 278 -35.78 35.35 -11.38
CA ASN A 278 -36.43 36.65 -11.27
C ASN A 278 -36.00 37.50 -12.47
N GLU A 279 -36.28 36.99 -13.65
CA GLU A 279 -36.34 37.78 -14.88
C GLU A 279 -37.54 37.30 -15.70
N ALA A 280 -38.73 37.78 -15.31
CA ALA A 280 -39.89 37.89 -16.18
C ALA A 280 -40.88 38.90 -15.55
N ASP A 281 -41.03 40.03 -16.25
CA ASP A 281 -42.31 40.70 -16.48
C ASP A 281 -43.01 41.41 -15.31
N ALA A 282 -42.51 42.60 -14.97
CA ALA A 282 -43.39 43.70 -14.59
C ALA A 282 -43.24 44.81 -15.64
N VAL A 283 -44.07 44.69 -16.68
CA VAL A 283 -44.34 45.72 -17.68
C VAL A 283 -44.63 47.05 -16.98
N THR A 284 -43.82 48.05 -17.32
CA THR A 284 -44.14 49.46 -17.15
C THR A 284 -45.39 49.78 -17.98
N ASP A 285 -46.49 50.15 -17.33
CA ASP A 285 -47.44 51.05 -17.93
C ASP A 285 -47.96 52.03 -16.86
N ASP A 286 -47.45 53.25 -17.00
CA ASP A 286 -48.09 54.54 -16.80
C ASP A 286 -49.25 54.65 -15.79
N ASN A 287 -48.98 55.26 -14.64
CA ASN A 287 -49.95 56.21 -14.08
C ASN A 287 -49.28 57.23 -13.14
N SER A 288 -48.65 58.25 -13.72
CA SER A 288 -48.44 59.51 -13.02
C SER A 288 -49.73 60.33 -13.08
N SER A 289 -50.53 60.32 -12.00
CA SER A 289 -51.51 61.39 -11.78
C SER A 289 -51.64 61.69 -10.28
N VAL A 290 -50.88 62.71 -9.88
CA VAL A 290 -51.34 63.88 -9.11
C VAL A 290 -52.13 63.60 -7.81
N ALA A 291 -51.50 63.98 -6.70
CA ALA A 291 -52.14 64.27 -5.43
C ALA A 291 -53.21 65.36 -5.57
N GLU A 292 -54.37 65.18 -4.93
CA GLU A 292 -55.13 66.21 -4.18
C GLU A 292 -56.54 65.71 -3.78
N ILE A 293 -56.79 65.60 -2.48
CA ILE A 293 -58.12 65.66 -1.81
C ILE A 293 -57.81 66.37 -0.48
N PRO A 294 -58.48 67.47 -0.05
CA PRO A 294 -59.95 67.51 0.15
C PRO A 294 -60.65 68.87 -0.06
N THR A 295 -61.92 68.90 -0.49
CA THR A 295 -62.92 69.87 0.04
C THR A 295 -64.36 69.40 -0.22
N GLU A 296 -65.21 69.59 0.80
CA GLU A 296 -66.66 69.41 0.83
C GLU A 296 -67.45 70.33 -0.13
N ALA A 297 -68.57 69.83 -0.67
CA ALA A 297 -69.84 70.53 -0.97
C ALA A 297 -70.81 69.50 -1.63
N VAL A 298 -71.88 69.00 -0.98
CA VAL A 298 -73.24 69.59 -0.80
C VAL A 298 -74.09 69.61 -2.08
N GLN A 299 -75.33 69.09 -1.94
CA GLN A 299 -76.52 69.06 -2.84
C GLN A 299 -76.59 67.84 -3.79
N ILE A 300 -77.65 67.05 -3.88
CA ILE A 300 -79.09 67.18 -3.55
C ILE A 300 -79.60 65.82 -3.04
#